data_AF-A0A0R0D1G0-F1
#
_entry.id   AF-A0A0R0D1G0-F1
#
_cell.length_a   1.000
_cell.length_b   1.000
_cell.length_c   1.000
_cell.angle_alpha   90.00
_cell.angle_beta   90.00
_cell.angle_gamma   90.00
#
_symmetry.space_group_name_H-M   'P 1'
#
loop_
_entity.id
_entity.type
_entity.pdbx_description
1 polymer ?
#
loop_
_entity_poly.entity_id
_entity_poly.type
_entity_poly.pdbx_seq_one_letter_code
_entity_poly.pdbx_strand_id
1 'polypeptide(L)' 'MTESVSREKQQQLLVAMLQINLAGVNSAYEVAGNPELQHPSIARIKDRIAGLNADEIIAMGNRVSTFQAEVKH' A
#
# COMPACT_ATOMS: atom_id res chain seq x y z
N MET A 1 -19.33 -3.76 -15.43
CA MET A 1 -19.94 -3.37 -14.14
C MET A 1 -18.90 -2.60 -13.33
N THR A 2 -18.89 -1.28 -13.41
CA THR A 2 -18.21 -0.44 -12.42
C THR A 2 -19.15 -0.33 -11.23
N GLU A 3 -19.10 -1.31 -10.33
CA GLU A 3 -19.75 -1.17 -9.03
C GLU A 3 -19.29 0.15 -8.43
N SER A 4 -20.24 1.02 -8.10
CA SER A 4 -19.97 2.29 -7.42
C SER A 4 -19.43 1.96 -6.04
N VAL A 5 -18.10 1.81 -5.96
CA VAL A 5 -17.38 1.57 -4.72
C VAL A 5 -17.73 2.70 -3.75
N SER A 6 -18.21 2.37 -2.55
CA SER A 6 -18.53 3.37 -1.54
C SER A 6 -17.30 4.26 -1.27
N ARG A 7 -17.51 5.53 -0.89
CA ARG A 7 -16.39 6.44 -0.58
C ARG A 7 -15.44 5.84 0.47
N GLU A 8 -15.99 5.14 1.44
CA GLU A 8 -15.21 4.41 2.45
C GLU A 8 -14.33 3.33 1.83
N LYS A 9 -14.89 2.49 0.94
CA LYS A 9 -14.13 1.44 0.28
C LYS A 9 -13.07 2.00 -0.69
N GLN A 10 -13.31 3.17 -1.30
CA GLN A 10 -12.28 3.88 -2.07
C GLN A 10 -11.12 4.36 -1.19
N GLN A 11 -11.43 4.90 0.00
CA GLN A 11 -10.40 5.31 0.97
C GLN A 11 -9.58 4.11 1.45
N GLN A 12 -10.24 3.01 1.79
CA GLN A 12 -9.57 1.77 2.19
C GLN A 12 -8.63 1.25 1.09
N LEU A 13 -9.08 1.28 -0.17
CA LEU A 13 -8.26 0.87 -1.31
C LEU A 13 -7.03 1.77 -1.47
N LEU A 14 -7.19 3.10 -1.34
CA LEU A 14 -6.07 4.05 -1.40
C LEU A 14 -5.04 3.79 -0.30
N VAL A 15 -5.50 3.57 0.94
CA VAL A 15 -4.63 3.24 2.08
C VAL A 15 -3.90 1.92 1.83
N ALA A 16 -4.60 0.89 1.36
CA ALA A 16 -4.00 -0.40 1.07
C ALA A 16 -2.93 -0.31 -0.03
N MET A 17 -3.17 0.44 -1.10
CA MET A 17 -2.18 0.67 -2.15
C MET A 17 -0.94 1.39 -1.62
N LEU A 18 -1.09 2.34 -0.70
CA LEU A 18 0.03 3.01 -0.04
C LEU A 18 0.83 2.02 0.82
N GLN A 19 0.15 1.21 1.65
CA GLN A 19 0.79 0.18 2.46
C GLN A 19 1.56 -0.83 1.62
N ILE A 20 1.02 -1.22 0.46
CA ILE A 20 1.70 -2.13 -0.48
C ILE A 20 2.94 -1.47 -1.10
N ASN A 21 2.86 -0.18 -1.49
CA ASN A 21 4.00 0.57 -2.02
C ASN A 21 5.16 0.70 -1.01
N LEU A 22 4.84 0.77 0.27
CA LEU A 22 5.80 0.90 1.36
C LEU A 22 6.19 -0.46 1.98
N ALA A 23 5.66 -1.57 1.46
CA ALA A 23 5.99 -2.90 1.98
C ALA A 23 7.50 -3.18 1.85
N GLY A 24 8.12 -3.56 2.96
CA GLY A 24 9.57 -3.84 3.02
C GLY A 24 10.45 -2.62 3.27
N VAL A 25 9.89 -1.41 3.30
CA VAL A 25 10.60 -0.19 3.68
C VAL A 25 10.80 -0.18 5.20
N ASN A 26 12.05 -0.03 5.65
CA ASN A 26 12.38 -0.23 7.06
C ASN A 26 12.41 1.07 7.87
N SER A 27 12.53 2.22 7.20
CA SER A 27 12.62 3.52 7.87
C SER A 27 12.20 4.68 6.95
N ALA A 28 11.84 5.81 7.56
CA ALA A 28 11.58 7.04 6.81
C ALA A 28 12.83 7.56 6.07
N TYR A 29 14.04 7.29 6.57
CA TYR A 29 15.28 7.66 5.89
C TYR A 29 15.48 6.91 4.58
N GLU A 30 15.04 5.65 4.51
CA GLU A 30 15.05 4.86 3.27
C GLU A 30 14.14 5.49 2.20
N VAL A 31 12.97 5.98 2.61
CA VAL A 31 12.06 6.73 1.72
C VAL A 31 12.71 8.04 1.25
N ALA A 32 13.34 8.79 2.17
CA ALA A 32 14.02 10.04 1.83
C ALA A 32 15.21 9.81 0.87
N GLY A 33 15.90 8.68 0.98
CA GLY A 33 17.02 8.31 0.12
C GLY A 33 16.63 7.64 -1.20
N ASN A 34 15.37 7.22 -1.36
CA ASN A 34 14.87 6.53 -2.56
C ASN A 34 13.72 7.31 -3.22
N PRO A 35 13.99 8.06 -4.30
CA PRO A 35 12.98 8.86 -5.00
C PRO A 35 11.77 8.05 -5.45
N GLU A 36 11.94 6.75 -5.74
CA GLU A 36 10.82 5.92 -6.16
C GLU A 36 9.84 5.58 -5.03
N LEU A 37 10.28 5.62 -3.76
CA LEU A 37 9.42 5.44 -2.59
C LEU A 37 8.67 6.74 -2.22
N GLN A 38 9.16 7.89 -2.68
CA GLN A 38 8.53 9.20 -2.44
C GLN A 38 7.28 9.40 -3.31
N HIS A 39 7.15 8.62 -4.38
CA HIS A 39 6.03 8.67 -5.31
C HIS A 39 5.32 7.31 -5.38
N PRO A 40 4.42 7.00 -4.42
CA PRO A 40 3.59 5.81 -4.48
C PRO A 40 2.84 5.74 -5.81
N SER A 41 2.95 4.63 -6.52
CA SER A 41 2.38 4.49 -7.86
C SER A 41 1.87 3.08 -8.09
N ILE A 42 0.75 2.97 -8.83
CA ILE A 42 0.22 1.68 -9.28
C ILE A 42 1.28 0.91 -10.08
N ALA A 43 2.09 1.59 -10.88
CA ALA A 43 3.10 0.93 -11.73
C ALA A 43 4.11 0.10 -10.92
N ARG A 44 4.45 0.53 -9.69
CA ARG A 44 5.38 -0.19 -8.79
C ARG A 44 4.78 -1.45 -8.21
N ILE A 45 3.46 -1.47 -8.01
CA ILE A 45 2.74 -2.56 -7.34
C ILE A 45 1.92 -3.40 -8.32
N LYS A 46 1.93 -3.07 -9.62
CA LYS A 46 1.04 -3.64 -10.64
C LYS A 46 1.09 -5.17 -10.66
N ASP A 47 2.28 -5.75 -10.57
CA ASP A 47 2.48 -7.20 -10.67
C ASP A 47 2.03 -7.91 -9.39
N ARG A 48 2.06 -7.21 -8.25
CA ARG A 48 1.61 -7.71 -6.95
C ARG A 48 0.08 -7.70 -6.83
N ILE A 49 -0.58 -6.76 -7.50
CA ILE A 49 -2.04 -6.61 -7.48
C ILE A 49 -2.72 -7.14 -8.75
N ALA A 50 -1.95 -7.67 -9.70
CA ALA A 50 -2.47 -8.19 -10.96
C ALA A 50 -3.44 -9.34 -10.69
N GLY A 51 -4.65 -9.22 -11.22
CA GLY A 51 -5.71 -10.21 -11.05
C GLY A 51 -6.46 -10.14 -9.72
N LEU A 52 -6.09 -9.24 -8.80
CA LEU A 52 -6.79 -9.04 -7.53
C LEU A 52 -7.95 -8.05 -7.68
N ASN A 53 -9.04 -8.32 -6.98
CA ASN A 53 -10.12 -7.36 -6.80
C ASN A 53 -9.83 -6.39 -5.64
N ALA A 54 -10.70 -5.39 -5.46
CA ALA A 54 -10.51 -4.35 -4.44
C ALA A 54 -10.42 -4.91 -3.00
N ASP A 55 -11.24 -5.91 -2.65
CA ASP A 55 -11.23 -6.50 -1.31
C ASP A 55 -9.94 -7.30 -1.06
N GLU A 56 -9.43 -7.97 -2.08
CA GLU A 56 -8.15 -8.69 -2.02
C GLU A 56 -6.96 -7.74 -1.89
N ILE A 57 -6.99 -6.60 -2.59
CA ILE A 57 -5.96 -5.55 -2.45
C ILE A 57 -6.00 -4.95 -1.04
N ILE A 58 -7.19 -4.66 -0.51
CA ILE A 58 -7.35 -4.16 0.87
C ILE A 58 -6.82 -5.17 1.89
N ALA A 59 -7.18 -6.45 1.74
CA ALA A 59 -6.69 -7.51 2.60
C ALA A 59 -5.16 -7.65 2.52
N MET A 60 -4.57 -7.50 1.33
CA MET A 60 -3.11 -7.50 1.16
C MET A 60 -2.46 -6.32 1.87
N GLY A 61 -2.98 -5.10 1.70
CA GLY A 61 -2.51 -3.88 2.40
C GLY A 61 -2.46 -4.07 3.91
N ASN A 62 -3.54 -4.59 4.49
CA ASN A 62 -3.62 -4.85 5.92
C ASN A 62 -2.58 -5.87 6.43
N ARG A 63 -2.23 -6.88 5.61
CA ARG A 63 -1.20 -7.88 5.96
C ARG A 63 0.22 -7.32 5.91
N VAL A 64 0.52 -6.47 4.92
CA VAL A 64 1.85 -5.87 4.80
C VAL A 64 2.07 -4.75 5.83
N SER A 65 0.99 -4.13 6.30
CA SER A 65 1.02 -3.09 7.34
C SER A 65 1.26 -3.61 8.76
N THR A 66 1.52 -4.91 8.95
CA THR A 66 1.96 -5.47 10.25
C THR A 66 3.39 -5.03 10.64
N PHE A 67 3.79 -3.84 10.20
CA PHE A 67 5.04 -3.18 10.50
C PHE A 67 4.98 -2.70 11.96
N GLN A 68 5.52 -3.51 12.88
CA GLN A 68 5.97 -3.01 14.17
C GLN A 68 7.15 -2.09 13.90
N ALA A 69 6.88 -0.78 13.76
CA ALA A 69 7.94 0.18 13.99
C ALA A 69 8.33 0.05 15.47
N GLU A 70 9.37 -0.74 15.77
CA GLU A 70 10.05 -0.67 17.05
C GLU A 70 10.63 0.74 17.17
N VAL A 71 9.85 1.65 17.76
CA VAL A 71 10.39 2.90 18.29
C VAL A 71 11.20 2.51 19.51
N LYS A 72 12.50 2.26 19.31
CA LYS A 72 13.45 2.16 20.43
C LYS A 72 13.49 3.52 21.13
N HIS A 73 12.88 3.56 22.32
CA HIS A 73 13.02 4.64 23.30
C HIS A 73 14.43 4.69 23.88
#